data_AF-A0A0D6JAP8-F1
#
_entry.id   AF-A0A0D6JAP8-F1
#
_cell.length_a   1.000
_cell.length_b   1.000
_cell.length_c   1.000
_cell.angle_alpha   90.00
_cell.angle_beta   90.00
_cell.angle_gamma   90.00
#
_symmetry.space_group_name_H-M   'P 1'
#
loop_
_entity.id
_entity.type
_entity.pdbx_description
1 polymer ?
#
loop_
_entity_poly.entity_id
_entity_poly.type
_entity_poly.pdbx_seq_one_letter_code
_entity_poly.pdbx_strand_id
1 'polypeptide(L)'
;MGYHGRFLGQKALGQTNCAEELAQGVFEAKSLIFCLTNGRTGTRSLTSLFDCVPHVHAAHEEKPSFHLLMRWVQRNPALARDFWLFAKIPAISDHPQPVHVDTSHVFGKGFLEPLLDLGARPKLIILTRNTRLIAKSMLALNDIPGRTKRALKWYLSPSDPVFHRLPEPDSFSDYQLCYWHALETEARQAHYRRLCQSHGLTCVDADTATLNNLDCFERLCANLGIELDEQARENLKSHVGRTLNSRTNEKKQRPILLPSNFDEAEEEVRQNIMTEQPLMMRKSTSGSYLATALKNL
;
A
#
# COMPACT_ATOMS: atom_id res chain seq x y z
N MET A 1 53.14 5.43 0.20
CA MET A 1 51.97 6.22 0.65
C MET A 1 50.74 5.35 0.56
N GLY A 2 50.37 4.68 1.64
CA GLY A 2 49.17 3.88 1.71
C GLY A 2 48.42 4.26 2.97
N TYR A 3 47.32 4.99 2.82
CA TYR A 3 46.25 5.18 3.80
C TYR A 3 45.13 5.92 3.07
N HIS A 4 43.91 5.36 3.06
CA HIS A 4 42.59 6.00 2.89
C HIS A 4 41.59 5.04 2.18
N GLY A 5 41.28 3.92 2.83
CA GLY A 5 40.20 3.01 2.37
C GLY A 5 39.41 2.30 3.48
N ARG A 6 39.86 2.35 4.74
CA ARG A 6 39.24 1.59 5.85
C ARG A 6 38.32 2.39 6.79
N PHE A 7 38.32 3.72 6.73
CA PHE A 7 37.56 4.54 7.70
C PHE A 7 36.10 4.83 7.30
N LEU A 8 35.75 4.76 6.02
CA LEU A 8 34.36 4.97 5.56
C LEU A 8 33.49 3.71 5.70
N GLY A 9 34.08 2.51 5.54
CA GLY A 9 33.35 1.25 5.68
C GLY A 9 32.87 0.97 7.10
N GLN A 10 33.69 1.23 8.12
CA GLN A 10 33.34 0.91 9.52
C GLN A 10 32.24 1.80 10.10
N LYS A 11 32.19 3.09 9.74
CA LYS A 11 31.09 3.98 10.15
C LYS A 11 29.76 3.63 9.49
N ALA A 12 29.78 3.30 8.19
CA ALA A 12 28.57 2.87 7.47
C ALA A 12 28.05 1.51 7.95
N LEU A 13 28.95 0.56 8.23
CA LEU A 13 28.61 -0.73 8.85
C LEU A 13 28.02 -0.56 10.25
N GLY A 14 28.62 0.30 11.09
CA GLY A 14 28.12 0.58 12.44
C GLY A 14 26.74 1.26 12.45
N GLN A 15 26.48 2.18 11.52
CA GLN A 15 25.17 2.83 11.38
C GLN A 15 24.08 1.87 10.87
N THR A 16 24.44 0.96 9.96
CA THR A 16 23.51 -0.05 9.44
C THR A 16 23.09 -1.03 10.53
N ASN A 17 24.04 -1.50 11.35
CA ASN A 17 23.74 -2.38 12.47
C ASN A 17 22.79 -1.71 13.48
N CYS A 18 23.02 -0.44 13.82
CA CYS A 18 22.15 0.29 14.75
C CYS A 18 20.72 0.47 14.19
N ALA A 19 20.58 0.73 12.89
CA ALA A 19 19.25 0.86 12.27
C ALA A 19 18.50 -0.47 12.21
N GLU A 20 19.21 -1.58 11.97
CA GLU A 20 18.63 -2.93 12.01
C GLU A 20 18.23 -3.34 13.43
N GLU A 21 19.05 -3.03 14.44
CA GLU A 21 18.72 -3.25 15.86
C GLU A 21 17.45 -2.48 16.26
N LEU A 22 17.35 -1.20 15.87
CA LEU A 22 16.14 -0.41 16.06
C LEU A 22 14.93 -1.06 15.38
N ALA A 23 15.10 -1.53 14.14
CA ALA A 23 14.05 -2.22 13.41
C ALA A 23 13.56 -3.48 14.11
N GLN A 24 14.45 -4.33 14.60
CA GLN A 24 14.05 -5.51 15.37
C GLN A 24 13.30 -5.13 16.64
N GLY A 25 13.79 -4.15 17.40
CA GLY A 25 13.09 -3.66 18.59
C GLY A 25 11.68 -3.16 18.28
N VAL A 26 11.48 -2.48 17.15
CA VAL A 26 10.14 -2.07 16.69
C VAL A 26 9.27 -3.26 16.31
N PHE A 27 9.83 -4.27 15.62
CA PHE A 27 9.08 -5.46 15.20
C PHE A 27 8.64 -6.34 16.38
N GLU A 28 9.43 -6.37 17.47
CA GLU A 28 9.09 -7.07 18.71
C GLU A 28 8.07 -6.29 19.54
N ALA A 29 8.19 -4.96 19.60
CA ALA A 29 7.37 -4.12 20.47
C ALA A 29 6.03 -3.69 19.84
N LYS A 30 5.89 -3.73 18.51
CA LYS A 30 4.72 -3.17 17.82
C LYS A 30 4.05 -4.13 16.84
N SER A 31 2.72 -4.13 16.85
CA SER A 31 1.92 -4.73 15.79
C SER A 31 1.82 -3.79 14.60
N LEU A 32 2.54 -4.08 13.53
CA LEU A 32 2.52 -3.29 12.29
C LEU A 32 1.38 -3.75 11.36
N ILE A 33 0.57 -2.81 10.90
CA ILE A 33 -0.59 -3.06 10.04
C ILE A 33 -0.53 -2.12 8.84
N PHE A 34 -0.62 -2.67 7.63
CA PHE A 34 -0.58 -1.88 6.40
C PHE A 34 -1.78 -2.18 5.50
N CYS A 35 -2.23 -1.16 4.77
CA CYS A 35 -3.32 -1.30 3.82
C CYS A 35 -2.81 -1.53 2.39
N LEU A 36 -3.35 -2.55 1.73
CA LEU A 36 -3.19 -2.78 0.30
C LEU A 36 -4.50 -2.43 -0.41
N THR A 37 -4.45 -1.36 -1.18
CA THR A 37 -5.64 -0.73 -1.76
C THR A 37 -5.27 0.13 -2.94
N ASN A 38 -6.26 0.42 -3.79
CA ASN A 38 -6.14 1.52 -4.73
C ASN A 38 -6.31 2.86 -3.99
N GLY A 39 -5.80 3.94 -4.58
CA GLY A 39 -6.23 5.27 -4.22
C GLY A 39 -7.75 5.38 -4.41
N ARG A 40 -8.38 6.29 -3.64
CA ARG A 40 -9.83 6.56 -3.71
C ARG A 40 -10.74 5.46 -3.14
N THR A 41 -10.22 4.55 -2.33
CA THR A 41 -10.97 3.46 -1.68
C THR A 41 -11.36 3.79 -0.23
N GLY A 42 -11.54 5.08 0.11
CA GLY A 42 -11.96 5.45 1.47
C GLY A 42 -10.91 5.21 2.57
N THR A 43 -9.63 5.11 2.22
CA THR A 43 -8.51 4.93 3.17
C THR A 43 -8.52 5.93 4.31
N ARG A 44 -8.88 7.20 4.04
CA ARG A 44 -8.98 8.23 5.08
C ARG A 44 -10.12 7.97 6.08
N SER A 45 -11.25 7.43 5.60
CA SER A 45 -12.33 7.00 6.50
C SER A 45 -11.85 5.84 7.37
N LEU A 46 -11.12 4.88 6.78
CA LEU A 46 -10.51 3.79 7.55
C LEU A 46 -9.54 4.30 8.62
N THR A 47 -8.66 5.25 8.29
CA THR A 47 -7.75 5.88 9.27
C THR A 47 -8.54 6.47 10.43
N SER A 48 -9.58 7.27 10.13
CA SER A 48 -10.38 7.92 11.17
C SER A 48 -11.17 6.97 12.06
N LEU A 49 -11.52 5.78 11.56
CA LEU A 49 -12.10 4.74 12.41
C LEU A 49 -11.04 4.17 13.37
N PHE A 50 -9.83 3.90 12.90
CA PHE A 50 -8.73 3.47 13.77
C PHE A 50 -8.29 4.56 14.76
N ASP A 51 -8.36 5.84 14.39
CA ASP A 51 -8.08 6.98 15.29
C ASP A 51 -9.01 7.01 16.53
N CYS A 52 -10.14 6.32 16.48
CA CYS A 52 -11.05 6.19 17.63
C CYS A 52 -10.53 5.21 18.69
N VAL A 53 -9.47 4.43 18.41
CA VAL A 53 -8.93 3.37 19.27
C VAL A 53 -7.66 3.87 19.97
N PRO A 54 -7.67 4.13 21.31
CA PRO A 54 -6.61 4.89 21.98
C PRO A 54 -5.18 4.33 21.87
N HIS A 55 -5.02 3.01 21.79
CA HIS A 55 -3.71 2.34 21.71
C HIS A 55 -3.26 2.07 20.27
N VAL A 56 -3.95 2.62 19.28
CA VAL A 56 -3.60 2.54 17.86
C VAL A 56 -3.11 3.91 17.39
N HIS A 57 -1.95 3.95 16.76
CA HIS A 57 -1.56 5.08 15.93
C HIS A 57 -1.95 4.77 14.49
N ALA A 58 -2.93 5.50 13.95
CA ALA A 58 -3.37 5.35 12.57
C ALA A 58 -2.96 6.56 11.73
N ALA A 59 -2.44 6.30 10.54
CA ALA A 59 -1.85 7.32 9.72
C ALA A 59 -2.24 7.17 8.25
N HIS A 60 -2.73 8.26 7.65
CA HIS A 60 -3.05 8.31 6.22
C HIS A 60 -1.89 8.94 5.44
N GLU A 61 -1.10 8.12 4.74
CA GLU A 61 0.01 8.60 3.89
C GLU A 61 1.03 9.45 4.66
N GLU A 62 1.27 9.11 5.93
CA GLU A 62 2.14 9.84 6.85
C GLU A 62 3.59 9.94 6.36
N LYS A 63 4.27 11.01 6.77
CA LYS A 63 5.69 11.21 6.48
C LYS A 63 6.55 10.31 7.39
N PRO A 64 7.67 9.75 6.89
CA PRO A 64 8.14 9.79 5.50
C PRO A 64 7.21 9.03 4.56
N SER A 65 6.89 9.64 3.42
CA SER A 65 5.84 9.12 2.54
C SER A 65 6.42 8.22 1.44
N PHE A 66 5.86 7.02 1.29
CA PHE A 66 6.27 6.03 0.27
C PHE A 66 6.33 6.56 -1.16
N HIS A 67 5.47 7.51 -1.53
CA HIS A 67 5.39 8.06 -2.89
C HIS A 67 6.69 8.74 -3.36
N LEU A 68 7.54 9.18 -2.43
CA LEU A 68 8.82 9.81 -2.75
C LEU A 68 9.78 8.85 -3.46
N LEU A 69 9.69 7.55 -3.17
CA LEU A 69 10.57 6.52 -3.71
C LEU A 69 9.85 5.50 -4.57
N MET A 70 8.51 5.45 -4.55
CA MET A 70 7.66 4.44 -5.20
C MET A 70 8.16 4.00 -6.58
N ARG A 71 8.46 4.94 -7.50
CA ARG A 71 8.94 4.57 -8.85
C ARG A 71 10.32 3.94 -8.87
N TRP A 72 11.24 4.47 -8.08
CA TRP A 72 12.62 3.99 -8.06
C TRP A 72 12.70 2.63 -7.40
N VAL A 73 11.91 2.43 -6.34
CA VAL A 73 11.74 1.13 -5.71
C VAL A 73 10.94 0.18 -6.58
N GLN A 74 10.55 0.48 -7.83
CA GLN A 74 10.09 -0.52 -8.80
C GLN A 74 11.24 -1.17 -9.59
N ARG A 75 12.43 -0.56 -9.58
CA ARG A 75 13.63 -1.06 -10.28
C ARG A 75 14.79 -1.37 -9.34
N ASN A 76 14.79 -0.80 -8.14
CA ASN A 76 15.84 -1.00 -7.15
C ASN A 76 15.24 -1.24 -5.75
N PRO A 77 14.99 -2.50 -5.35
CA PRO A 77 14.40 -2.82 -4.04
C PRO A 77 15.26 -2.37 -2.85
N ALA A 78 16.58 -2.21 -3.03
CA ALA A 78 17.47 -1.76 -1.95
C ALA A 78 17.08 -0.37 -1.44
N LEU A 79 16.53 0.50 -2.30
CA LEU A 79 16.04 1.82 -1.88
C LEU A 79 14.85 1.72 -0.93
N ALA A 80 13.99 0.71 -1.07
CA ALA A 80 12.88 0.48 -0.15
C ALA A 80 13.39 -0.08 1.18
N ARG A 81 14.41 -0.94 1.15
CA ARG A 81 15.10 -1.41 2.37
C ARG A 81 15.69 -0.25 3.16
N ASP A 82 16.44 0.63 2.50
CA ASP A 82 17.06 1.80 3.14
C ASP A 82 15.99 2.75 3.67
N PHE A 83 14.91 2.95 2.92
CA PHE A 83 13.78 3.75 3.36
C PHE A 83 13.15 3.22 4.64
N TRP A 84 12.99 1.90 4.78
CA TRP A 84 12.50 1.31 6.01
C TRP A 84 13.43 1.61 7.18
N LEU A 85 14.71 1.27 7.04
CA LEU A 85 15.68 1.37 8.13
C LEU A 85 15.95 2.81 8.59
N PHE A 86 16.09 3.73 7.64
CA PHE A 86 16.60 5.07 7.94
C PHE A 86 15.52 6.15 7.97
N ALA A 87 14.28 5.83 7.59
CA ALA A 87 13.21 6.82 7.52
C ALA A 87 11.92 6.32 8.17
N LYS A 88 11.31 5.25 7.64
CA LYS A 88 9.94 4.88 8.02
C LYS A 88 9.86 4.19 9.39
N ILE A 89 10.77 3.26 9.70
CA ILE A 89 10.81 2.59 11.02
C ILE A 89 11.15 3.57 12.14
N PRO A 90 12.17 4.46 12.01
CA PRO A 90 12.41 5.50 13.00
C PRO A 90 11.16 6.35 13.29
N ALA A 91 10.46 6.79 12.24
CA ALA A 91 9.22 7.55 12.41
C ALA A 91 8.12 6.73 13.12
N ILE A 92 7.97 5.45 12.81
CA ILE A 92 7.04 4.55 13.51
C ILE A 92 7.43 4.40 14.99
N SER A 93 8.72 4.37 15.29
CA SER A 93 9.24 4.20 16.65
C SER A 93 8.96 5.41 17.56
N ASP A 94 8.84 6.60 16.98
CA ASP A 94 8.54 7.85 17.70
C ASP A 94 7.12 7.89 18.28
N HIS A 95 6.22 7.03 17.80
CA HIS A 95 4.86 6.92 18.33
C HIS A 95 4.81 5.92 19.48
N PRO A 96 4.26 6.28 20.65
CA PRO A 96 4.23 5.38 21.81
C PRO A 96 3.26 4.20 21.66
N GLN A 97 2.27 4.30 20.76
CA GLN A 97 1.22 3.30 20.60
C GLN A 97 1.78 1.93 20.17
N PRO A 98 1.33 0.82 20.78
CA PRO A 98 1.80 -0.52 20.43
C PRO A 98 1.30 -1.02 19.07
N VAL A 99 0.26 -0.40 18.50
CA VAL A 99 -0.27 -0.75 17.18
C VAL A 99 -0.05 0.41 16.23
N HIS A 100 0.57 0.14 15.07
CA HIS A 100 0.74 1.12 14.00
C HIS A 100 -0.08 0.69 12.78
N VAL A 101 -0.96 1.55 12.29
CA VAL A 101 -1.76 1.33 11.09
C VAL A 101 -1.41 2.40 10.05
N ASP A 102 -0.82 2.00 8.91
CA ASP A 102 -0.60 2.91 7.78
C ASP A 102 -1.54 2.54 6.62
N THR A 103 -2.44 3.47 6.28
CA THR A 103 -3.45 3.26 5.23
C THR A 103 -3.02 3.81 3.87
N SER A 104 -1.72 3.93 3.61
CA SER A 104 -1.19 4.40 2.32
C SER A 104 -1.45 3.41 1.19
N HIS A 105 -2.13 3.88 0.14
CA HIS A 105 -2.33 3.14 -1.11
C HIS A 105 -1.04 2.95 -1.96
N VAL A 106 0.11 3.37 -1.43
CA VAL A 106 1.42 3.26 -2.09
C VAL A 106 2.26 2.13 -1.50
N PHE A 107 1.95 1.66 -0.28
CA PHE A 107 2.73 0.63 0.41
C PHE A 107 2.94 -0.64 -0.43
N GLY A 108 1.87 -1.13 -1.08
CA GLY A 108 1.93 -2.32 -1.95
C GLY A 108 2.76 -2.16 -3.23
N LYS A 109 3.33 -0.98 -3.49
CA LYS A 109 4.09 -0.69 -4.70
C LYS A 109 5.59 -0.81 -4.41
N GLY A 110 6.00 -2.00 -3.94
CA GLY A 110 7.40 -2.40 -3.76
C GLY A 110 8.00 -2.21 -2.37
N PHE A 111 7.20 -1.95 -1.33
CA PHE A 111 7.71 -1.76 0.04
C PHE A 111 7.42 -2.94 0.97
N LEU A 112 6.46 -3.83 0.65
CA LEU A 112 6.14 -4.95 1.52
C LEU A 112 7.28 -5.96 1.55
N GLU A 113 7.78 -6.33 0.39
CA GLU A 113 8.83 -7.32 0.27
C GLU A 113 10.04 -6.83 1.10
N PRO A 114 10.65 -5.65 0.86
CA PRO A 114 11.85 -5.28 1.61
C PRO A 114 11.64 -5.21 3.14
N LEU A 115 10.41 -4.97 3.59
CA LEU A 115 10.04 -5.06 5.01
C LEU A 115 10.06 -6.51 5.54
N LEU A 116 9.56 -7.48 4.77
CA LEU A 116 9.61 -8.90 5.12
C LEU A 116 11.05 -9.43 5.17
N ASP A 117 11.92 -8.97 4.26
CA ASP A 117 13.35 -9.30 4.25
C ASP A 117 14.07 -8.80 5.50
N LEU A 118 13.65 -7.67 6.06
CA LEU A 118 14.15 -7.14 7.33
C LEU A 118 13.66 -7.94 8.55
N GLY A 119 12.79 -8.95 8.35
CA GLY A 119 12.31 -9.82 9.42
C GLY A 119 10.93 -9.45 9.96
N ALA A 120 10.34 -8.33 9.53
CA ALA A 120 9.02 -7.93 9.97
C ALA A 120 7.94 -8.95 9.56
N ARG A 121 6.85 -8.98 10.33
CA ARG A 121 5.66 -9.80 10.05
C ARG A 121 4.40 -8.92 10.13
N PRO A 122 4.20 -7.99 9.18
CA PRO A 122 3.07 -7.09 9.21
C PRO A 122 1.75 -7.84 8.97
N LYS A 123 0.67 -7.30 9.53
CA LYS A 123 -0.70 -7.66 9.17
C LYS A 123 -1.15 -6.80 7.99
N LEU A 124 -1.87 -7.38 7.05
CA LEU A 124 -2.35 -6.65 5.88
C LEU A 124 -3.87 -6.51 5.88
N ILE A 125 -4.35 -5.29 5.60
CA ILE A 125 -5.74 -5.03 5.26
C ILE A 125 -5.83 -4.96 3.74
N ILE A 126 -6.60 -5.87 3.14
CA ILE A 126 -6.91 -5.78 1.72
C ILE A 126 -8.22 -5.01 1.57
N LEU A 127 -8.11 -3.71 1.32
CA LEU A 127 -9.28 -2.84 1.22
C LEU A 127 -9.74 -2.75 -0.25
N THR A 128 -10.97 -3.18 -0.51
CA THR A 128 -11.56 -3.21 -1.85
C THR A 128 -12.67 -2.17 -2.02
N ARG A 129 -12.95 -1.84 -3.28
CA ARG A 129 -14.09 -1.04 -3.75
C ARG A 129 -14.34 -1.38 -5.20
N ASN A 130 -15.58 -1.24 -5.67
CA ASN A 130 -15.94 -1.42 -7.06
C ASN A 130 -15.00 -0.67 -8.03
N THR A 131 -14.42 -1.42 -8.97
CA THR A 131 -13.42 -0.99 -9.96
C THR A 131 -13.87 0.22 -10.78
N ARG A 132 -15.10 0.18 -11.30
CA ARG A 132 -15.72 1.28 -12.07
C ARG A 132 -15.85 2.55 -11.21
N LEU A 133 -16.26 2.43 -9.95
CA LEU A 133 -16.36 3.58 -9.03
C LEU A 133 -14.99 4.19 -8.70
N ILE A 134 -13.93 3.37 -8.60
CA ILE A 134 -12.56 3.86 -8.44
C ILE A 134 -12.14 4.63 -9.70
N ALA A 135 -12.31 4.04 -10.88
CA ALA A 135 -11.94 4.64 -12.16
C ALA A 135 -12.61 6.00 -12.37
N LYS A 136 -13.94 6.07 -12.16
CA LYS A 136 -14.70 7.33 -12.21
C LYS A 136 -14.19 8.36 -11.20
N SER A 137 -13.80 7.92 -10.00
CA SER A 137 -13.27 8.84 -8.98
C SER A 137 -11.88 9.37 -9.31
N MET A 138 -11.01 8.58 -9.93
CA MET A 138 -9.68 9.02 -10.37
C MET A 138 -9.81 10.01 -11.53
N LEU A 139 -10.63 9.66 -12.52
CA LEU A 139 -10.91 10.50 -13.68
C LEU A 139 -11.50 11.85 -13.27
N ALA A 140 -12.48 11.86 -12.36
CA ALA A 140 -13.09 13.10 -11.86
C ALA A 140 -12.11 14.03 -11.13
N LEU A 141 -10.98 13.49 -10.71
CA LEU A 141 -9.92 14.20 -10.02
C LEU A 141 -8.72 14.51 -10.94
N ASN A 142 -8.80 14.14 -12.22
CA ASN A 142 -7.71 14.23 -13.18
C ASN A 142 -6.45 13.49 -12.69
N ASP A 143 -6.64 12.35 -12.00
CA ASP A 143 -5.57 11.42 -11.59
C ASP A 143 -5.41 10.30 -12.60
N ILE A 144 -5.11 10.66 -13.86
CA ILE A 144 -5.00 9.71 -14.96
C ILE A 144 -3.62 9.04 -14.94
N PRO A 145 -3.53 7.72 -14.67
CA PRO A 145 -2.28 6.97 -14.60
C PRO A 145 -1.43 7.15 -15.86
N GLY A 146 -0.13 7.35 -15.71
CA GLY A 146 0.80 7.58 -16.82
C GLY A 146 0.71 8.95 -17.51
N ARG A 147 -0.39 9.70 -17.36
CA ARG A 147 -0.61 10.96 -18.12
C ARG A 147 -0.45 12.24 -17.30
N THR A 148 -1.02 12.29 -16.10
CA THR A 148 -1.05 13.54 -15.32
C THR A 148 0.06 13.60 -14.28
N LYS A 149 0.62 14.80 -14.06
CA LYS A 149 1.69 15.01 -13.04
C LYS A 149 1.30 14.49 -11.66
N ARG A 150 0.04 14.72 -11.26
CA ARG A 150 -0.46 14.27 -9.96
C ARG A 150 -0.62 12.76 -9.92
N ALA A 151 -1.16 12.13 -10.97
CA ALA A 151 -1.24 10.68 -11.02
C ALA A 151 0.15 10.04 -11.01
N LEU A 152 1.10 10.60 -11.76
CA LEU A 152 2.46 10.12 -11.73
C LEU A 152 2.95 10.11 -10.27
N LYS A 153 2.79 11.18 -9.50
CA LYS A 153 3.25 11.17 -8.10
C LYS A 153 2.76 9.97 -7.25
N TRP A 154 1.55 9.45 -7.46
CA TRP A 154 0.91 8.51 -6.52
C TRP A 154 0.55 7.13 -7.10
N TYR A 155 0.39 7.04 -8.42
CA TYR A 155 -0.12 5.86 -9.13
C TYR A 155 0.95 5.30 -10.06
N LEU A 156 0.88 3.99 -10.29
CA LEU A 156 1.75 3.32 -11.26
C LEU A 156 1.30 3.69 -12.68
N SER A 157 2.26 3.78 -13.59
CA SER A 157 2.04 3.93 -15.02
C SER A 157 1.98 2.56 -15.70
N PRO A 158 1.27 2.40 -16.84
CA PRO A 158 1.41 1.20 -17.68
C PRO A 158 2.85 0.88 -18.10
N SER A 159 3.73 1.88 -18.11
CA SER A 159 5.17 1.74 -18.40
C SER A 159 6.03 1.33 -17.20
N ASP A 160 5.46 1.26 -15.99
CA ASP A 160 6.16 0.77 -14.80
C ASP A 160 6.16 -0.77 -14.76
N PRO A 161 7.02 -1.41 -13.94
CA PRO A 161 6.95 -2.84 -13.68
C PRO A 161 5.64 -3.24 -12.95
N VAL A 162 4.62 -3.61 -13.72
CA VAL A 162 3.25 -3.87 -13.24
C VAL A 162 2.81 -5.32 -13.45
N PHE A 163 1.75 -5.75 -12.76
CA PHE A 163 1.15 -7.08 -12.95
C PHE A 163 0.31 -7.19 -14.23
N HIS A 164 -0.33 -6.09 -14.61
CA HIS A 164 -1.17 -6.01 -15.81
C HIS A 164 -0.54 -5.03 -16.77
N ARG A 165 0.22 -5.53 -17.74
CA ARG A 165 0.72 -4.68 -18.83
C ARG A 165 -0.42 -4.31 -19.75
N LEU A 166 -0.38 -3.09 -20.26
CA LEU A 166 -1.30 -2.58 -21.26
C LEU A 166 -0.46 -2.11 -22.45
N PRO A 167 -0.42 -2.88 -23.56
CA PRO A 167 0.24 -2.46 -24.79
C PRO A 167 -0.39 -1.17 -25.31
N GLU A 168 0.43 -0.31 -25.94
CA GLU A 168 -0.03 0.93 -26.57
C GLU A 168 -0.95 1.78 -25.68
N PRO A 169 -0.55 2.12 -24.43
CA PRO A 169 -1.45 2.77 -23.47
C PRO A 169 -1.96 4.15 -23.92
N ASP A 170 -1.34 4.75 -24.95
CA ASP A 170 -1.76 6.00 -25.55
C ASP A 170 -3.03 5.87 -26.41
N SER A 171 -3.38 4.65 -26.88
CA SER A 171 -4.62 4.40 -27.63
C SER A 171 -5.87 4.39 -26.75
N PHE A 172 -5.70 4.17 -25.44
CA PHE A 172 -6.81 4.06 -24.49
C PHE A 172 -7.30 5.44 -24.01
N SER A 173 -8.59 5.55 -23.72
CA SER A 173 -9.14 6.75 -23.09
C SER A 173 -8.64 6.95 -21.65
N ASP A 174 -8.75 8.18 -21.14
CA ASP A 174 -8.40 8.50 -19.75
C ASP A 174 -9.18 7.65 -18.73
N TYR A 175 -10.46 7.36 -19.04
CA TYR A 175 -11.30 6.46 -18.26
C TYR A 175 -10.70 5.05 -18.22
N GLN A 176 -10.36 4.51 -19.38
CA GLN A 176 -9.81 3.15 -19.51
C GLN A 176 -8.48 3.00 -18.78
N LEU A 177 -7.61 4.02 -18.80
CA LEU A 177 -6.38 4.00 -17.99
C LEU A 177 -6.66 4.01 -16.49
N CYS A 178 -7.67 4.76 -16.03
CA CYS A 178 -8.07 4.73 -14.62
C CYS A 178 -8.66 3.37 -14.22
N TYR A 179 -9.42 2.73 -15.11
CA TYR A 179 -9.97 1.39 -14.92
C TYR A 179 -8.89 0.32 -14.90
N TRP A 180 -7.96 0.37 -15.85
CA TRP A 180 -6.77 -0.48 -15.90
C TRP A 180 -5.99 -0.44 -14.59
N HIS A 181 -5.74 0.75 -14.01
CA HIS A 181 -5.02 0.85 -12.75
C HIS A 181 -5.78 0.19 -11.59
N ALA A 182 -7.12 0.23 -11.60
CA ALA A 182 -7.91 -0.48 -10.60
C ALA A 182 -7.76 -2.00 -10.72
N LEU A 183 -7.78 -2.54 -11.94
CA LEU A 183 -7.47 -3.96 -12.18
C LEU A 183 -6.03 -4.32 -11.78
N GLU A 184 -5.04 -3.48 -12.09
CA GLU A 184 -3.64 -3.71 -11.69
C GLU A 184 -3.52 -3.83 -10.16
N THR A 185 -4.25 -2.98 -9.43
CA THR A 185 -4.27 -3.03 -7.97
C THR A 185 -4.95 -4.29 -7.45
N GLU A 186 -6.04 -4.75 -8.07
CA GLU A 186 -6.70 -6.02 -7.73
C GLU A 186 -5.76 -7.21 -7.93
N ALA A 187 -5.01 -7.24 -9.04
CA ALA A 187 -3.99 -8.27 -9.30
C ALA A 187 -2.89 -8.28 -8.24
N ARG A 188 -2.44 -7.09 -7.83
CA ARG A 188 -1.47 -6.89 -6.76
C ARG A 188 -2.01 -7.36 -5.40
N GLN A 189 -3.25 -7.03 -5.07
CA GLN A 189 -3.93 -7.54 -3.87
C GLN A 189 -4.02 -9.06 -3.90
N ALA A 190 -4.42 -9.67 -5.01
CA ALA A 190 -4.47 -11.12 -5.17
C ALA A 190 -3.08 -11.77 -5.01
N HIS A 191 -2.03 -11.13 -5.53
CA HIS A 191 -0.66 -11.56 -5.31
C HIS A 191 -0.29 -11.55 -3.83
N TYR A 192 -0.51 -10.43 -3.13
CA TYR A 192 -0.11 -10.33 -1.73
C TYR A 192 -0.97 -11.16 -0.78
N ARG A 193 -2.23 -11.45 -1.12
CA ARG A 193 -3.02 -12.48 -0.39
C ARG A 193 -2.29 -13.83 -0.40
N ARG A 194 -1.83 -14.27 -1.58
CA ARG A 194 -1.07 -15.52 -1.72
C ARG A 194 0.26 -15.48 -0.97
N LEU A 195 0.96 -14.34 -1.02
CA LEU A 195 2.19 -14.14 -0.26
C LEU A 195 1.93 -14.23 1.25
N CYS A 196 0.88 -13.59 1.76
CA CYS A 196 0.52 -13.70 3.17
C CYS A 196 0.25 -15.15 3.57
N GLN A 197 -0.52 -15.88 2.76
CA GLN A 197 -0.80 -17.30 3.00
C GLN A 197 0.48 -18.14 3.03
N SER A 198 1.39 -17.95 2.07
CA SER A 198 2.64 -18.73 2.02
C SER A 198 3.64 -18.40 3.13
N HIS A 199 3.52 -17.21 3.75
CA HIS A 199 4.39 -16.75 4.83
C HIS A 199 3.70 -16.76 6.21
N GLY A 200 2.48 -17.28 6.32
CA GLY A 200 1.71 -17.30 7.58
C GLY A 200 1.39 -15.90 8.13
N LEU A 201 1.35 -14.88 7.27
CA LEU A 201 1.01 -13.51 7.67
C LEU A 201 -0.52 -13.36 7.80
N THR A 202 -0.95 -12.52 8.75
CA THR A 202 -2.36 -12.14 8.86
C THR A 202 -2.76 -11.24 7.69
N CYS A 203 -3.82 -11.63 6.98
CA CYS A 203 -4.39 -10.89 5.87
C CYS A 203 -5.91 -10.83 6.06
N VAL A 204 -6.48 -9.63 6.14
CA VAL A 204 -7.90 -9.43 6.39
C VAL A 204 -8.51 -8.62 5.25
N ASP A 205 -9.55 -9.16 4.64
CA ASP A 205 -10.33 -8.46 3.61
C ASP A 205 -11.29 -7.45 4.25
N ALA A 206 -11.41 -6.28 3.63
CA ALA A 206 -12.39 -5.26 4.00
C ALA A 206 -12.96 -4.61 2.73
N ASP A 207 -14.24 -4.29 2.74
CA ASP A 207 -14.88 -3.53 1.66
C ASP A 207 -15.26 -2.13 2.16
N THR A 208 -14.87 -1.11 1.41
CA THR A 208 -15.26 0.29 1.64
C THR A 208 -16.75 0.46 1.86
N ALA A 209 -17.59 -0.29 1.13
CA ALA A 209 -19.05 -0.22 1.28
C ALA A 209 -19.53 -0.61 2.68
N THR A 210 -18.75 -1.45 3.38
CA THR A 210 -19.07 -1.98 4.70
C THR A 210 -18.33 -1.31 5.84
N LEU A 211 -17.32 -0.47 5.56
CA LEU A 211 -16.54 0.22 6.60
C LEU A 211 -17.38 1.17 7.48
N ASN A 212 -18.50 1.67 6.97
CA ASN A 212 -19.45 2.49 7.73
C ASN A 212 -20.46 1.65 8.54
N ASN A 213 -20.18 0.37 8.78
CA ASN A 213 -20.95 -0.48 9.68
C ASN A 213 -20.08 -0.85 10.89
N LEU A 214 -20.57 -0.56 12.09
CA LEU A 214 -19.81 -0.77 13.34
C LEU A 214 -19.38 -2.23 13.47
N ASP A 215 -20.31 -3.18 13.35
CA ASP A 215 -20.03 -4.60 13.48
C ASP A 215 -18.97 -5.08 12.47
N CYS A 216 -18.99 -4.54 11.24
CA CYS A 216 -17.97 -4.84 10.24
C CYS A 216 -16.59 -4.35 10.69
N PHE A 217 -16.51 -3.14 11.25
CA PHE A 217 -15.26 -2.59 11.75
C PHE A 217 -14.77 -3.32 13.01
N GLU A 218 -15.66 -3.70 13.93
CA GLU A 218 -15.31 -4.50 15.10
C GLU A 218 -14.74 -5.87 14.70
N ARG A 219 -15.34 -6.54 13.69
CA ARG A 219 -14.78 -7.78 13.12
C ARG A 219 -13.42 -7.56 12.47
N LEU A 220 -13.22 -6.44 11.77
CA LEU A 220 -11.92 -6.08 11.22
C LEU A 220 -10.87 -5.93 12.33
N CYS A 221 -11.19 -5.21 13.41
CA CYS A 221 -10.31 -5.07 14.58
C CYS A 221 -10.00 -6.44 15.21
N ALA A 222 -11.00 -7.28 15.45
CA ALA A 222 -10.82 -8.61 16.02
C ALA A 222 -9.90 -9.49 15.15
N ASN A 223 -10.10 -9.51 13.83
CA ASN A 223 -9.26 -10.26 12.89
C ASN A 223 -7.82 -9.73 12.82
N LEU A 224 -7.63 -8.44 13.10
CA LEU A 224 -6.32 -7.81 13.22
C LEU A 224 -5.72 -7.97 14.62
N GLY A 225 -6.41 -8.58 15.58
CA GLY A 225 -5.99 -8.66 16.97
C GLY A 225 -5.90 -7.29 17.66
N ILE A 226 -6.75 -6.35 17.26
CA ILE A 226 -6.94 -5.06 17.94
C ILE A 226 -8.12 -5.22 18.88
N GLU A 227 -7.87 -5.02 20.16
CA GLU A 227 -8.93 -5.03 21.16
C GLU A 227 -9.68 -3.70 21.13
N LEU A 228 -10.98 -3.75 21.36
CA LEU A 228 -11.79 -2.55 21.51
C LEU A 228 -12.28 -2.52 22.95
N ASP A 229 -11.94 -1.46 23.68
CA ASP A 229 -12.53 -1.18 24.99
C ASP A 229 -13.88 -0.45 24.82
N GLU A 230 -14.58 -0.22 25.93
CA GLU A 230 -15.89 0.44 25.90
C GLU A 230 -15.80 1.87 25.37
N GLN A 231 -14.72 2.59 25.70
CA GLN A 231 -14.51 3.96 25.23
C GLN A 231 -14.31 4.02 23.72
N ALA A 232 -13.54 3.10 23.14
CA ALA A 232 -13.33 2.98 21.71
C ALA A 232 -14.64 2.65 20.99
N ARG A 233 -15.46 1.72 21.52
CA ARG A 233 -16.78 1.41 20.95
C ARG A 233 -17.69 2.64 20.95
N GLU A 234 -17.72 3.40 22.04
CA GLU A 234 -18.54 4.60 22.12
C GLU A 234 -18.06 5.70 21.15
N ASN A 235 -16.74 5.89 21.05
CA ASN A 235 -16.13 6.79 20.07
C ASN A 235 -16.52 6.39 18.65
N LEU A 236 -16.46 5.09 18.33
CA LEU A 236 -16.82 4.56 17.01
C LEU A 236 -18.28 4.80 16.67
N LYS A 237 -19.23 4.58 17.59
CA LYS A 237 -20.67 4.86 17.35
C LYS A 237 -20.92 6.30 16.87
N SER A 238 -20.14 7.27 17.35
CA SER A 238 -20.26 8.67 16.94
C SER A 238 -19.63 9.00 15.57
N HIS A 239 -18.76 8.11 15.05
CA HIS A 239 -18.02 8.27 13.79
C HIS A 239 -18.56 7.43 12.63
N VAL A 240 -19.15 6.27 12.94
CA VAL A 240 -19.78 5.37 11.96
C VAL A 240 -20.89 6.12 11.20
N GLY A 241 -20.91 5.98 9.87
CA GLY A 241 -21.86 6.68 9.00
C GLY A 241 -21.41 8.05 8.49
N ARG A 242 -20.30 8.61 9.00
CA ARG A 242 -19.73 9.86 8.46
C ARG A 242 -18.83 9.57 7.27
N THR A 243 -19.27 9.97 6.08
CA THR A 243 -18.39 9.96 4.89
C THR A 243 -17.40 11.13 5.00
N LEU A 244 -16.22 10.86 5.54
CA LEU A 244 -15.14 11.83 5.57
C LEU A 244 -14.59 12.01 4.15
N ASN A 245 -14.79 13.23 3.62
CA ASN A 245 -14.08 13.76 2.46
C ASN A 245 -14.64 13.38 1.07
N SER A 246 -15.81 13.93 0.75
CA SER A 246 -16.16 14.19 -0.65
C SER A 246 -15.30 15.39 -1.11
N ARG A 247 -14.21 15.14 -1.83
CA ARG A 247 -13.40 16.20 -2.51
C ARG A 247 -14.22 16.90 -3.61
N THR A 248 -15.39 17.40 -3.27
CA THR A 248 -16.45 17.86 -4.17
C THR A 248 -16.02 19.13 -4.87
N ASN A 249 -15.20 19.96 -4.21
CA ASN A 249 -14.66 21.20 -4.78
C ASN A 249 -13.57 20.93 -5.84
N GLU A 250 -12.77 19.87 -5.68
CA GLU A 250 -11.75 19.48 -6.67
C GLU A 250 -12.36 18.84 -7.94
N LYS A 251 -13.53 18.20 -7.82
CA LYS A 251 -14.18 17.48 -8.92
C LYS A 251 -14.93 18.37 -9.93
N LYS A 252 -15.19 19.64 -9.58
CA LYS A 252 -16.13 20.51 -10.34
C LYS A 252 -15.50 21.29 -11.50
N GLN A 253 -14.19 21.14 -11.75
CA GLN A 253 -13.44 22.13 -12.54
C GLN A 253 -13.16 21.73 -13.99
N ARG A 254 -13.54 20.54 -14.48
CA ARG A 254 -13.21 20.12 -15.84
C ARG A 254 -14.35 19.30 -16.49
N PRO A 255 -14.65 19.51 -17.79
CA PRO A 255 -15.47 18.57 -18.55
C PRO A 255 -14.77 17.22 -18.60
N ILE A 256 -15.43 16.19 -18.08
CA ILE A 256 -14.95 14.81 -18.09
C ILE A 256 -15.57 14.11 -19.28
N LEU A 257 -14.74 13.58 -20.18
CA LEU A 257 -15.20 12.71 -21.25
C LEU A 257 -15.39 11.31 -20.67
N LEU A 258 -16.65 10.90 -20.55
CA LEU A 258 -17.02 9.54 -20.20
C LEU A 258 -17.31 8.74 -21.47
N PRO A 259 -17.01 7.43 -21.49
CA PRO A 259 -17.43 6.58 -22.60
C PRO A 259 -18.96 6.58 -22.71
N SER A 260 -19.48 6.47 -23.93
CA SER A 260 -20.90 6.27 -24.19
C SER A 260 -21.40 4.92 -23.67
N ASN A 261 -20.52 3.91 -23.67
CA ASN A 261 -20.78 2.58 -23.15
C ASN A 261 -19.62 2.14 -22.22
N PHE A 262 -19.91 2.05 -20.92
CA PHE A 262 -18.91 1.64 -19.92
C PHE A 262 -18.51 0.18 -20.05
N ASP A 263 -19.46 -0.71 -20.34
CA ASP A 263 -19.19 -2.15 -20.36
C ASP A 263 -18.25 -2.51 -21.52
N GLU A 264 -18.48 -1.92 -22.70
CA GLU A 264 -17.62 -2.09 -23.88
C GLU A 264 -16.21 -1.54 -23.65
N ALA A 265 -16.09 -0.31 -23.13
CA ALA A 265 -14.79 0.30 -22.85
C ALA A 265 -13.98 -0.49 -21.80
N GLU A 266 -14.65 -1.06 -20.80
CA GLU A 266 -14.02 -1.89 -19.77
C GLU A 266 -13.60 -3.25 -20.29
N GLU A 267 -14.44 -3.88 -21.13
CA GLU A 267 -14.12 -5.15 -21.75
C GLU A 267 -12.93 -5.02 -22.70
N GLU A 268 -12.84 -3.93 -23.47
CA GLU A 268 -11.68 -3.63 -24.30
C GLU A 268 -10.38 -3.60 -23.48
N VAL A 269 -10.40 -2.99 -22.29
CA VAL A 269 -9.22 -3.00 -21.40
C VAL A 269 -8.90 -4.42 -20.95
N ARG A 270 -9.89 -5.20 -20.53
CA ARG A 270 -9.67 -6.58 -20.05
C ARG A 270 -9.07 -7.48 -21.14
N GLN A 271 -9.56 -7.35 -22.38
CA GLN A 271 -9.06 -8.14 -23.51
C GLN A 271 -7.63 -7.77 -23.94
N ASN A 272 -7.19 -6.55 -23.65
CA ASN A 272 -5.85 -6.08 -23.99
C ASN A 272 -4.83 -6.18 -22.84
N ILE A 273 -5.26 -6.53 -21.62
CA ILE A 273 -4.35 -6.73 -20.50
C ILE A 273 -3.51 -8.00 -20.71
N MET A 274 -2.19 -7.84 -20.61
CA MET A 274 -1.25 -8.95 -20.52
C MET A 274 -0.84 -9.15 -19.06
N THR A 275 -1.15 -10.31 -18.49
CA THR A 275 -0.79 -10.63 -17.11
C THR A 275 0.65 -11.13 -17.03
N GLU A 276 1.46 -10.46 -16.21
CA GLU A 276 2.85 -10.81 -15.96
C GLU A 276 3.20 -10.81 -14.47
N GLN A 277 4.31 -11.46 -14.11
CA GLN A 277 4.95 -11.23 -12.82
C GLN A 277 5.95 -10.06 -12.93
N PRO A 278 5.80 -8.99 -12.13
CA PRO A 278 6.70 -7.83 -12.18
C PRO A 278 8.16 -8.21 -11.91
N LEU A 279 9.09 -7.47 -12.52
CA LEU A 279 10.54 -7.72 -12.42
C LEU A 279 11.06 -7.79 -10.99
N MET A 280 10.51 -7.00 -10.07
CA MET A 280 10.90 -7.02 -8.65
C MET A 280 10.54 -8.31 -7.92
N MET A 281 9.56 -9.04 -8.44
CA MET A 281 9.04 -10.27 -7.86
C MET A 281 9.84 -11.48 -8.35
N ARG A 282 10.75 -11.29 -9.30
CA ARG A 282 11.74 -12.30 -9.67
C ARG A 282 12.78 -12.31 -8.57
N LYS A 283 12.80 -13.40 -7.79
CA LYS A 283 13.76 -13.64 -6.70
C LYS A 283 15.10 -12.99 -7.01
N SER A 284 15.56 -12.11 -6.11
CA SER A 284 16.96 -11.71 -6.05
C SER A 284 17.82 -12.98 -6.20
N THR A 285 18.60 -13.06 -7.28
CA THR A 285 19.58 -14.14 -7.52
C THR A 285 20.71 -14.15 -6.49
N SER A 286 20.66 -13.24 -5.53
CA SER A 286 21.53 -13.14 -4.36
C SER A 286 20.65 -13.07 -3.10
N GLY A 287 20.17 -14.24 -2.67
CA GLY A 287 19.60 -14.54 -1.33
C GLY A 287 18.87 -13.44 -0.55
N SER A 288 17.54 -13.43 -0.62
CA SER A 288 16.60 -13.39 0.53
C SER A 288 15.19 -13.01 0.05
N TYR A 289 14.24 -13.87 0.41
CA TYR A 289 12.82 -13.66 0.73
C TYR A 289 12.34 -14.88 1.53
N LEU A 290 13.15 -15.29 2.51
CA LEU A 290 13.26 -16.64 3.12
C LEU A 290 14.10 -17.63 2.31
N ALA A 291 15.26 -18.02 2.83
CA ALA A 291 15.90 -19.30 2.51
C ALA A 291 15.09 -20.52 3.00
N THR A 292 13.79 -20.37 3.27
CA THR A 292 12.95 -21.34 3.97
C THR A 292 11.68 -21.62 3.16
N ALA A 293 11.83 -22.43 2.12
CA ALA A 293 10.74 -23.24 1.58
C ALA A 293 11.16 -24.69 1.33
N LEU A 294 12.42 -25.09 1.58
CA LEU A 294 12.91 -26.45 1.31
C LEU A 294 13.95 -26.91 2.36
N LYS A 295 13.56 -26.95 3.63
CA LYS A 295 14.24 -27.80 4.64
C LYS A 295 13.31 -28.71 5.43
N ASN A 296 12.00 -28.71 5.14
CA ASN A 296 11.04 -29.62 5.74
C ASN A 296 10.30 -30.43 4.67
N LEU A 297 11.08 -31.09 3.80
CA LEU A 297 10.75 -32.40 3.23
C LEU A 297 11.73 -33.39 3.84
#